data_AF-A0A6J1P773-F1
#
_entry.id   AF-A0A6J1P773-F1
#
_cell.length_a   1.000
_cell.length_b   1.000
_cell.length_c   1.000
_cell.angle_alpha   90.00
_cell.angle_beta   90.00
_cell.angle_gamma   90.00
#
_symmetry.space_group_name_H-M   'P 1'
#
loop_
_entity.id
_entity.type
_entity.pdbx_description
1 polymer ?
#
loop_
_entity_poly.entity_id
_entity_poly.type
_entity_poly.pdbx_seq_one_letter_code
_entity_poly.pdbx_strand_id
1 'polypeptide(L)'
;MGSADEADVLEAFIDAVETYKECTNVSDDHALKGLPMLLTGNAAVWWRGVKDSTPTWNDALLRLRGVYGVPRPGYKIFREVFSQVHTSERADIFVSRIRALLSKLPYVLQENVKIDIVLVY
;
A
#
# COMPACT_ATOMS: atom_id res chain seq x y z
N MET A 1 9.30 14.27 3.75
CA MET A 1 9.29 13.26 4.84
C MET A 1 7.84 12.87 5.00
N GLY A 2 7.40 11.80 4.32
CA GLY A 2 5.97 11.50 4.14
C GLY A 2 5.31 11.06 5.45
N SER A 3 4.11 11.59 5.73
CA SER A 3 3.27 11.13 6.84
C SER A 3 2.75 9.71 6.56
N ALA A 4 2.36 8.97 7.60
CA ALA A 4 1.76 7.65 7.45
C ALA A 4 0.50 7.71 6.55
N ASP A 5 -0.27 8.80 6.63
CA ASP A 5 -1.44 9.06 5.80
C ASP A 5 -1.12 9.11 4.30
N GLU A 6 -0.01 9.73 3.90
CA GLU A 6 0.36 9.86 2.48
C GLU A 6 0.69 8.50 1.85
N ALA A 7 1.25 7.57 2.64
CA ALA A 7 1.52 6.21 2.19
C ALA A 7 0.25 5.37 2.05
N ASP A 8 -0.74 5.52 2.95
CA ASP A 8 -2.04 4.84 2.79
C ASP A 8 -2.80 5.41 1.59
N VAL A 9 -2.75 6.73 1.36
CA VAL A 9 -3.34 7.37 0.17
C VAL A 9 -2.70 6.85 -1.11
N LEU A 10 -1.37 6.66 -1.13
CA LEU A 10 -0.67 6.10 -2.29
C LEU A 10 -1.10 4.65 -2.56
N GLU A 11 -1.12 3.78 -1.54
CA GLU A 11 -1.51 2.38 -1.75
C GLU A 11 -2.98 2.27 -2.15
N ALA A 12 -3.88 3.09 -1.58
CA ALA A 12 -5.27 3.15 -2.01
C ALA A 12 -5.42 3.61 -3.47
N PHE A 13 -4.60 4.55 -3.91
CA PHE A 13 -4.54 4.96 -5.32
C PHE A 13 -4.06 3.82 -6.22
N ILE A 14 -2.98 3.13 -5.85
CA ILE A 14 -2.44 2.01 -6.65
C ILE A 14 -3.48 0.88 -6.75
N ASP A 15 -4.09 0.48 -5.63
CA ASP A 15 -5.12 -0.57 -5.57
C ASP A 15 -6.33 -0.25 -6.46
N ALA A 16 -6.81 1.00 -6.44
CA ALA A 16 -7.90 1.44 -7.29
C ALA A 16 -7.54 1.39 -8.79
N VAL A 17 -6.30 1.77 -9.15
CA VAL A 17 -5.83 1.74 -10.54
C VAL A 17 -5.61 0.31 -11.03
N GLU A 18 -5.05 -0.57 -10.19
CA GLU A 18 -4.88 -2.00 -10.52
C GLU A 18 -6.24 -2.68 -10.68
N THR A 19 -7.18 -2.45 -9.76
CA THR A 19 -8.55 -2.96 -9.86
C THR A 19 -9.22 -2.48 -11.16
N TYR A 20 -9.11 -1.18 -11.48
CA TYR A 20 -9.68 -0.64 -12.72
C TYR A 20 -9.05 -1.27 -13.97
N LYS A 21 -7.71 -1.43 -14.00
CA LYS A 21 -6.97 -2.06 -15.08
C LYS A 21 -7.43 -3.50 -15.30
N GLU A 22 -7.63 -4.26 -14.22
CA GLU A 22 -8.15 -5.63 -14.27
C GLU A 22 -9.58 -5.68 -14.81
N CYS A 23 -10.48 -4.85 -14.28
CA CYS A 23 -11.87 -4.80 -14.72
C CYS A 23 -12.02 -4.41 -16.20
N THR A 24 -11.11 -3.59 -16.72
CA THR A 24 -11.13 -3.10 -18.11
C THR A 24 -10.22 -3.88 -19.05
N ASN A 25 -9.53 -4.90 -18.55
CA ASN A 25 -8.55 -5.71 -19.28
C ASN A 25 -7.51 -4.86 -20.05
N VAL A 26 -7.03 -3.79 -19.41
CA VAL A 26 -6.03 -2.89 -19.98
C VAL A 26 -4.65 -3.54 -19.86
N SER A 27 -3.92 -3.63 -20.98
CA SER A 27 -2.55 -4.15 -20.99
C SER A 27 -1.59 -3.20 -20.27
N ASP A 28 -0.48 -3.75 -19.77
CA ASP A 28 0.56 -2.99 -19.05
C ASP A 28 1.11 -1.83 -19.89
N ASP A 29 1.31 -2.03 -21.20
CA ASP A 29 1.70 -0.98 -22.14
C ASP A 29 0.70 0.18 -22.20
N HIS A 30 -0.60 -0.12 -22.24
CA HIS A 30 -1.64 0.90 -22.28
C HIS A 30 -1.81 1.59 -20.92
N ALA A 31 -1.69 0.84 -19.83
CA ALA A 31 -1.71 1.39 -18.47
C ALA A 31 -0.54 2.37 -18.27
N LEU A 32 0.68 2.01 -18.70
CA LEU A 32 1.85 2.88 -18.60
C LEU A 32 1.71 4.17 -19.42
N LYS A 33 1.11 4.07 -20.62
CA LYS A 33 0.79 5.26 -21.45
C LYS A 33 -0.31 6.13 -20.84
N GLY A 34 -1.27 5.54 -20.13
CA GLY A 34 -2.37 6.22 -19.46
C GLY A 34 -2.01 6.84 -18.11
N LEU A 35 -0.97 6.34 -17.43
CA LEU A 35 -0.55 6.80 -16.10
C LEU A 35 -0.39 8.32 -15.97
N PRO A 36 0.22 9.07 -16.91
CA PRO A 36 0.31 10.53 -16.82
C PRO A 36 -1.03 11.24 -16.68
N MET A 37 -2.14 10.65 -17.17
CA MET A 37 -3.47 11.23 -17.10
C MET A 37 -4.05 11.23 -15.68
N LEU A 38 -3.55 10.35 -14.81
CA LEU A 38 -3.98 10.20 -13.42
C LEU A 38 -3.16 11.07 -12.46
N LEU A 39 -2.00 11.54 -12.91
CA LEU A 39 -1.06 12.30 -12.08
C LEU A 39 -1.32 13.80 -12.23
N THR A 40 -1.35 14.50 -11.09
CA THR A 40 -1.56 15.96 -11.06
C THR A 40 -0.47 16.67 -10.28
N GLY A 41 -0.26 17.97 -10.55
CA GLY A 41 0.68 18.80 -9.82
C GLY A 41 2.10 18.24 -9.82
N ASN A 42 2.70 18.10 -8.63
CA ASN A 42 4.08 17.63 -8.46
C ASN A 42 4.30 16.20 -9.00
N ALA A 43 3.29 15.33 -8.95
CA ALA A 43 3.39 13.96 -9.47
C ALA A 43 3.50 13.93 -11.00
N ALA A 44 2.80 14.82 -11.70
CA ALA A 44 2.91 14.95 -13.16
C ALA A 44 4.28 15.51 -13.59
N VAL A 45 4.83 16.45 -12.82
CA VAL A 45 6.19 16.98 -13.05
C VAL A 45 7.23 15.88 -12.84
N TRP A 46 7.11 15.14 -11.74
CA TRP A 46 7.99 14.01 -11.43
C TRP A 46 7.97 12.93 -12.52
N TRP A 47 6.77 12.49 -12.94
CA TRP A 47 6.61 11.42 -13.93
C TRP A 47 7.30 11.76 -15.26
N ARG A 48 7.23 13.02 -15.70
CA ARG A 48 7.93 13.48 -16.91
C ARG A 48 9.45 13.27 -16.84
N GLY A 49 10.04 13.34 -15.65
CA GLY A 49 11.48 13.13 -15.44
C GLY A 49 11.90 11.65 -15.38
N VAL A 50 10.98 10.73 -15.09
CA VAL A 50 11.30 9.31 -14.88
C VAL A 50 10.74 8.38 -15.96
N LYS A 51 9.79 8.83 -16.78
CA LYS A 51 9.07 8.01 -17.78
C LYS A 51 10.01 7.24 -18.72
N ASP A 52 11.10 7.86 -19.18
CA ASP A 52 12.00 7.23 -20.18
C ASP A 52 12.89 6.15 -19.53
N SER A 53 12.99 6.16 -18.20
CA SER A 53 13.73 5.18 -17.39
C SER A 53 12.83 4.13 -16.74
N THR A 54 11.57 4.07 -17.14
CA THR A 54 10.53 3.22 -16.55
C THR A 54 9.82 2.43 -17.65
N PRO A 55 10.42 1.33 -18.14
CA PRO A 55 9.92 0.61 -19.31
C PRO A 55 8.70 -0.28 -19.01
N THR A 56 8.48 -0.67 -17.76
CA THR A 56 7.38 -1.57 -17.38
C THR A 56 6.40 -0.92 -16.42
N TRP A 57 5.17 -1.42 -16.41
CA TRP A 57 4.15 -1.03 -15.43
C TRP A 57 4.61 -1.29 -13.98
N ASN A 58 5.25 -2.44 -13.73
CA ASN A 58 5.79 -2.77 -12.41
C ASN A 58 6.88 -1.80 -11.96
N ASP A 59 7.76 -1.36 -12.87
CA ASP A 59 8.77 -0.35 -12.54
C ASP A 59 8.12 0.99 -12.18
N ALA A 60 7.01 1.34 -12.83
CA ALA A 60 6.26 2.56 -12.53
C ALA A 60 5.66 2.52 -11.12
N LEU A 61 5.04 1.41 -10.73
CA LEU A 61 4.53 1.21 -9.38
C LEU A 61 5.65 1.23 -8.34
N LEU A 62 6.78 0.56 -8.62
CA LEU A 62 7.94 0.53 -7.72
C LEU A 62 8.49 1.94 -7.50
N ARG A 63 8.61 2.74 -8.56
CA ARG A 63 9.08 4.14 -8.48
C ARG A 63 8.08 5.05 -7.77
N LEU A 64 6.77 4.87 -8.00
CA LEU A 64 5.73 5.58 -7.25
C LEU A 64 5.86 5.30 -5.75
N ARG A 65 5.98 4.02 -5.36
CA ARG A 65 6.21 3.59 -3.98
C ARG A 65 7.54 4.11 -3.42
N GLY A 66 8.59 4.21 -4.23
CA GLY A 66 9.88 4.74 -3.81
C GLY A 66 9.88 6.25 -3.54
N VAL A 67 9.05 7.02 -4.26
CA VAL A 67 9.06 8.49 -4.21
C VAL A 67 7.98 9.04 -3.28
N TYR A 68 6.77 8.47 -3.35
CA TYR A 68 5.62 8.89 -2.57
C TYR A 68 5.28 7.94 -1.43
N GLY A 69 5.81 6.72 -1.46
CA GLY A 69 5.66 5.80 -0.36
C GLY A 69 6.57 6.19 0.79
N VAL A 70 6.08 5.96 2.00
CA VAL A 70 6.96 5.78 3.14
C VAL A 70 7.40 4.32 3.05
N PRO A 71 8.70 3.97 3.08
CA PRO A 71 9.06 2.60 3.39
C PRO A 71 8.36 2.32 4.73
N ARG A 72 7.37 1.42 4.72
CA ARG A 72 6.74 0.90 5.93
C ARG A 72 7.51 -0.36 6.28
N PRO A 73 8.72 -0.25 6.86
CA PRO A 73 9.40 -1.41 7.40
C PRO A 73 8.44 -2.06 8.40
N GLY A 74 8.40 -3.39 8.42
CA GLY A 74 7.42 -4.14 9.21
C GLY A 74 7.31 -3.68 10.67
N TYR A 75 8.38 -3.11 11.24
CA TYR A 75 8.34 -2.54 12.60
C TYR A 75 7.32 -1.42 12.80
N LYS A 76 6.99 -0.60 11.77
CA LYS A 76 5.96 0.45 11.89
C LYS A 76 4.56 -0.13 11.94
N ILE A 77 4.30 -1.16 11.14
CA ILE A 77 3.04 -1.90 11.14
C ILE A 77 2.88 -2.61 12.49
N PHE A 78 3.95 -3.24 13.00
CA PHE A 78 3.93 -3.80 14.35
C PHE A 78 3.66 -2.74 15.42
N ARG A 79 4.28 -1.56 15.33
CA ARG A 79 3.99 -0.47 16.28
C ARG A 79 2.53 -0.06 16.27
N GLU A 80 1.90 -0.03 15.10
CA GLU A 80 0.48 0.28 14.94
C GLU A 80 -0.41 -0.85 15.51
N VAL A 81 -0.10 -2.10 15.20
CA VAL A 81 -0.78 -3.29 15.74
C VAL A 81 -0.72 -3.31 17.27
N PHE A 82 0.47 -3.10 17.86
CA PHE A 82 0.65 -3.09 19.31
C PHE A 82 0.14 -1.82 19.99
N SER A 83 -0.19 -0.77 19.24
CA SER A 83 -0.86 0.43 19.78
C SER A 83 -2.38 0.29 19.87
N GLN A 84 -2.95 -0.75 19.25
CA GLN A 84 -4.38 -1.04 19.30
C GLN A 84 -4.68 -1.81 20.58
N VAL A 85 -5.46 -1.21 21.48
CA VAL A 85 -5.94 -1.89 22.71
C VAL A 85 -7.36 -2.38 22.46
N HIS A 86 -7.64 -3.64 22.77
CA HIS A 86 -9.01 -4.14 22.78
C HIS A 86 -9.79 -3.38 23.85
N THR A 87 -10.71 -2.53 23.42
CA THR A 87 -11.58 -1.76 24.31
C THR A 87 -12.93 -2.48 24.46
N SER A 88 -14.02 -1.87 23.99
CA SER A 88 -15.39 -2.38 24.17
C SER A 88 -15.98 -2.98 22.89
N GLU A 89 -15.21 -3.04 21.80
CA GLU A 89 -15.69 -3.59 20.54
C GLU A 89 -15.81 -5.11 20.58
N ARG A 90 -16.64 -5.68 19.69
CA ARG A 90 -16.74 -7.13 19.57
C ARG A 90 -15.40 -7.69 19.07
N ALA A 91 -14.98 -8.82 19.65
CA ALA A 91 -13.70 -9.45 19.33
C ALA A 91 -13.54 -9.76 17.83
N ASP A 92 -14.62 -10.11 17.12
CA ASP A 92 -14.57 -10.36 15.67
C ASP A 92 -14.22 -9.12 14.84
N ILE A 93 -14.63 -7.92 15.28
CA ILE A 93 -14.30 -6.65 14.63
C ILE A 93 -12.84 -6.29 14.89
N PHE A 94 -12.38 -6.45 16.14
CA PHE A 94 -10.99 -6.21 16.53
C PHE A 94 -10.03 -7.14 15.76
N VAL A 95 -10.30 -8.45 15.73
CA VAL A 95 -9.50 -9.43 15.00
C VAL A 95 -9.45 -9.12 13.50
N SER A 96 -10.57 -8.71 12.90
CA SER A 96 -10.61 -8.34 11.48
C SER A 96 -9.74 -7.12 11.18
N ARG A 97 -9.72 -6.13 12.08
CA ARG A 97 -8.88 -4.94 11.97
C ARG A 97 -7.39 -5.27 12.11
N ILE A 98 -7.01 -6.04 13.12
CA ILE A 98 -5.62 -6.48 13.30
C ILE A 98 -5.16 -7.31 12.10
N ARG A 99 -6.01 -8.21 11.59
CA ARG A 99 -5.72 -8.99 10.38
C ARG A 99 -5.48 -8.10 9.15
N ALA A 100 -6.26 -7.04 8.99
CA ALA A 100 -6.09 -6.05 7.92
C ALA A 100 -4.79 -5.22 8.06
N LEU A 101 -4.32 -5.00 9.29
CA LEU A 101 -3.01 -4.38 9.52
C LEU A 101 -1.86 -5.35 9.20
N LEU A 102 -1.98 -6.61 9.63
CA LEU A 102 -0.96 -7.63 9.37
C LEU A 102 -0.85 -8.00 7.88
N SER A 103 -1.92 -7.87 7.09
CA SER A 103 -1.85 -8.09 5.63
C SER A 103 -1.03 -7.03 4.89
N LYS A 104 -0.74 -5.88 5.53
CA LYS A 104 0.12 -4.84 4.97
C LYS A 104 1.62 -5.15 5.17
N LEU A 105 1.98 -6.21 5.88
CA LEU A 105 3.39 -6.58 6.08
C LEU A 105 4.04 -7.02 4.77
N PRO A 106 5.32 -6.68 4.52
CA PRO A 106 6.04 -7.10 3.33
C PRO A 106 6.38 -8.61 3.31
N TYR A 107 5.95 -9.36 4.33
CA TYR A 107 6.16 -10.81 4.45
C TYR A 107 4.96 -11.47 5.15
N VAL A 108 4.78 -12.76 4.87
CA VAL A 108 3.72 -13.57 5.48
C VAL A 108 4.19 -14.07 6.84
N LEU A 109 3.44 -13.75 7.89
CA LEU A 109 3.61 -14.35 9.21
C LEU A 109 2.93 -15.73 9.26
N GLN A 110 3.53 -16.65 10.01
CA GLN A 110 2.91 -17.94 10.32
C GLN A 110 1.66 -17.74 11.20
N GLU A 111 0.68 -18.65 11.06
CA GLU A 111 -0.63 -18.58 11.73
C GLU A 111 -0.49 -18.45 13.27
N ASN A 112 0.40 -19.24 13.86
CA ASN A 112 0.71 -19.23 15.29
C ASN A 112 1.20 -17.86 15.77
N VAL A 113 2.11 -17.22 15.02
CA VAL A 113 2.65 -15.91 15.37
C VAL A 113 1.56 -14.84 15.30
N LYS A 114 0.63 -14.94 14.33
CA LYS A 114 -0.52 -14.03 14.25
C LYS A 114 -1.45 -14.19 15.46
N ILE A 115 -1.68 -15.42 15.91
CA ILE A 115 -2.48 -15.72 17.09
C ILE A 115 -1.83 -15.13 18.34
N ASP A 116 -0.52 -15.31 18.52
CA ASP A 116 0.22 -14.76 19.66
C ASP A 116 0.13 -13.23 19.69
N ILE A 117 0.26 -12.56 18.54
CA ILE A 117 0.15 -11.10 18.44
C ILE A 117 -1.25 -10.60 18.83
N VAL A 118 -2.30 -11.33 18.44
CA VAL A 118 -3.70 -10.95 18.73
C VAL A 118 -4.10 -11.24 20.17
N LEU A 119 -3.51 -12.26 20.81
CA LEU A 119 -3.84 -12.68 22.19
C LEU A 119 -3.00 -12.00 23.28
N VAL A 120 -1.93 -11.28 22.93
CA VAL A 120 -1.09 -10.57 23.90
C VAL A 120 -1.74 -9.28 24.44
N TYR A 121 -2.89 -8.86 23.89
CA TYR A 121 -3.68 -7.72 24.38
C TYR A 121 -5.18 -8.00 24.43
#